data_AF-A0A0R3T213-F1
#
_entry.id   AF-A0A0R3T213-F1
#
_cell.length_a   1.000
_cell.length_b   1.000
_cell.length_c   1.000
_cell.angle_alpha   90.00
_cell.angle_beta   90.00
_cell.angle_gamma   90.00
#
_symmetry.space_group_name_H-M   'P 1'
#
loop_
_entity.id
_entity.type
_entity.pdbx_description
1 polymer ?
#
loop_
_entity_poly.entity_id
_entity_poly.type
_entity_poly.pdbx_seq_one_letter_code
_entity_poly.pdbx_strand_id
1 'polypeptide(L)'
;MVVRKRLFKLFTLLAAICAIFMIYRISTADKWKLVSERPCKWPPSAVEDILVNGTYNITICAKLSIDAIQDDQPKRYLLSDLFNVHDKDETVTFESLPKLSKKIWKKVKYPRIYDTYPQDVPMEEIVYNIKAGKTVSHLPAYNFPIKILETSKSVCAEGTEHDLVIVVKNAVYNSKIRNEFRDFMRNQALMYPDIRVGYVFSVGLPRSHGGRHFIRDGHLVSLGGSGGEMLEIYDGKRNLIMETIKNEIELYDDIILGDYEDTYFNLTWKTVTNLRWLSAFCNKTQGDFFMVLDDDHRVNISAIHEFMQSTPRSDLRNFLHGKISYRDKASRSPTSKFFMSTNEVPWSRMAPYPRGMSQLIGADIVDDMAIASAYTRYDFLNEDVFLGLVARKLGITLKSLDTLYEHSDYLRHLHDTKHPLVALKPYFSKS
;
A
#
# COMPACT_ATOMS: atom_id res chain seq x y z
N MET A 1 -27.69 68.07 16.55
CA MET A 1 -27.85 67.45 15.21
C MET A 1 -26.67 66.54 14.78
N VAL A 2 -25.47 66.69 15.34
CA VAL A 2 -24.27 65.91 14.96
C VAL A 2 -24.22 64.49 15.58
N VAL A 3 -24.78 64.29 16.78
CA VAL A 3 -24.78 62.99 17.50
C VAL A 3 -25.66 61.94 16.81
N ARG A 4 -26.83 62.32 16.29
CA ARG A 4 -27.74 61.40 15.57
C ARG A 4 -27.14 60.84 14.27
N LYS A 5 -26.35 61.63 13.52
CA LYS A 5 -25.68 61.16 12.29
C LYS A 5 -24.54 60.17 12.56
N ARG A 6 -23.85 60.29 13.71
CA ARG A 6 -22.79 59.33 14.11
C ARG A 6 -23.37 58.00 14.59
N LEU A 7 -24.46 58.01 15.35
CA LEU A 7 -25.16 56.77 15.73
C LEU A 7 -25.70 56.01 14.51
N PHE A 8 -26.30 56.70 13.54
CA PHE A 8 -26.84 56.04 12.35
C PHE A 8 -25.75 55.34 11.52
N LYS A 9 -24.57 55.97 11.35
CA LYS A 9 -23.42 55.36 10.68
C LYS A 9 -22.85 54.13 11.43
N LEU A 10 -22.85 54.17 12.76
CA LEU A 10 -22.38 53.04 13.58
C LEU A 10 -23.33 51.84 13.47
N PHE A 11 -24.65 52.08 13.47
CA PHE A 11 -25.66 51.04 13.27
C PHE A 11 -25.58 50.41 11.87
N THR A 12 -25.36 51.18 10.81
CA THR A 12 -25.18 50.64 9.46
C THR A 12 -23.89 49.82 9.31
N LEU A 13 -22.81 50.21 10.00
CA LEU A 13 -21.55 49.46 9.98
C LEU A 13 -21.68 48.12 10.74
N LEU A 14 -22.32 48.13 11.90
CA LEU A 14 -22.62 46.92 12.69
C LEU A 14 -23.53 45.95 11.94
N ALA A 15 -24.55 46.46 11.23
CA ALA A 15 -25.42 45.64 10.40
C ALA A 15 -24.68 45.00 9.21
N ALA A 16 -23.78 45.75 8.55
CA ALA A 16 -22.96 45.22 7.46
C ALA A 16 -21.97 44.15 7.95
N ILE A 17 -21.33 44.36 9.10
CA ILE A 17 -20.44 43.36 9.73
C ILE A 17 -21.24 42.11 10.13
N CYS A 18 -22.42 42.26 10.71
CA CYS A 18 -23.29 41.11 11.02
C CYS A 18 -23.75 40.35 9.78
N ALA A 19 -24.06 41.05 8.68
CA ALA A 19 -24.44 40.43 7.41
C ALA A 19 -23.26 39.65 6.80
N ILE A 20 -22.04 40.21 6.82
CA ILE A 20 -20.83 39.52 6.36
C ILE A 20 -20.54 38.30 7.23
N PHE A 21 -20.63 38.41 8.56
CA PHE A 21 -20.46 37.28 9.47
C PHE A 21 -21.53 36.20 9.27
N MET A 22 -22.79 36.57 9.02
CA MET A 22 -23.85 35.61 8.70
C MET A 22 -23.61 34.93 7.36
N ILE A 23 -23.23 35.66 6.30
CA ILE A 23 -22.92 35.08 4.99
C ILE A 23 -21.70 34.15 5.08
N TYR A 24 -20.68 34.51 5.86
CA TYR A 24 -19.51 33.66 6.11
C TYR A 24 -19.87 32.41 6.93
N ARG A 25 -20.76 32.54 7.92
CA ARG A 25 -21.29 31.40 8.70
C ARG A 25 -22.16 30.46 7.86
N ILE A 26 -22.98 31.00 6.95
CA ILE A 26 -23.82 30.21 6.04
C ILE A 26 -22.94 29.48 5.02
N SER A 27 -21.97 30.17 4.40
CA SER A 27 -21.01 29.57 3.46
C SER A 27 -20.14 28.47 4.09
N THR A 28 -19.73 28.66 5.35
CA THR A 28 -18.99 27.63 6.08
C THR A 28 -19.91 26.47 6.49
N ALA A 29 -21.09 26.74 7.06
CA ALA A 29 -22.05 25.70 7.45
C ALA A 29 -22.53 24.85 6.26
N ASP A 30 -22.73 25.45 5.09
CA ASP A 30 -23.11 24.74 3.86
C ASP A 30 -21.93 23.93 3.29
N LYS A 31 -20.68 24.43 3.39
CA LYS A 31 -19.48 23.63 3.09
C LYS A 31 -19.31 22.45 4.05
N TRP A 32 -19.62 22.61 5.34
CA TRP A 32 -19.56 21.54 6.33
C TRP A 32 -20.70 20.51 6.15
N LYS A 33 -21.89 20.94 5.70
CA LYS A 33 -22.99 20.03 5.30
C LYS A 33 -22.66 19.22 4.04
N LEU A 34 -22.09 19.85 3.02
CA LEU A 34 -21.65 19.16 1.79
C LEU A 34 -20.52 18.12 2.03
N VAL A 35 -19.71 18.30 3.08
CA VAL A 35 -18.68 17.33 3.49
C VAL A 35 -19.26 16.20 4.34
N SER A 36 -20.36 16.42 5.09
CA SER A 36 -20.98 15.39 5.93
C SER A 36 -21.93 14.44 5.18
N GLU A 37 -22.36 14.82 3.97
CA GLU A 37 -23.28 14.03 3.14
C GLU A 37 -22.61 13.01 2.20
N ARG A 38 -21.27 13.04 2.02
CA ARG A 38 -20.61 12.03 1.18
C ARG A 38 -20.67 10.65 1.84
N PRO A 39 -21.12 9.60 1.12
CA PRO A 39 -21.18 8.26 1.67
C PRO A 39 -19.77 7.78 2.05
N CYS A 40 -19.62 7.36 3.30
CA CYS A 40 -18.37 6.82 3.83
C CYS A 40 -18.23 5.36 3.38
N LYS A 41 -17.74 5.19 2.15
CA LYS A 41 -17.67 3.91 1.42
C LYS A 41 -16.30 3.77 0.76
N TRP A 42 -15.80 2.54 0.63
CA TRP A 42 -14.61 2.22 -0.16
C TRP A 42 -14.82 0.97 -1.02
N PRO A 43 -14.40 0.93 -2.31
CA PRO A 43 -13.84 2.04 -3.08
C PRO A 43 -14.84 3.21 -3.23
N PRO A 44 -14.35 4.43 -3.49
CA PRO A 44 -15.22 5.56 -3.78
C PRO A 44 -16.10 5.27 -5.01
N SER A 45 -17.26 5.92 -5.11
CA SER A 45 -18.16 5.69 -6.25
C SER A 45 -17.64 6.38 -7.51
N ALA A 46 -16.96 7.51 -7.33
CA ALA A 46 -16.18 8.20 -8.35
C ALA A 46 -14.89 8.74 -7.73
N VAL A 47 -13.82 8.90 -8.52
CA VAL A 47 -12.52 9.38 -8.03
C VAL A 47 -12.63 10.80 -7.42
N GLU A 48 -13.58 11.60 -7.90
CA GLU A 48 -13.89 12.95 -7.41
C GLU A 48 -14.38 12.95 -5.96
N ASP A 49 -14.93 11.83 -5.47
CA ASP A 49 -15.40 11.69 -4.08
C ASP A 49 -14.24 11.81 -3.09
N ILE A 50 -13.01 11.47 -3.52
CA ILE A 50 -11.79 11.55 -2.71
C ILE A 50 -10.89 12.73 -3.09
N LEU A 51 -11.28 13.55 -4.08
CA LEU A 51 -10.56 14.77 -4.45
C LEU A 51 -10.80 15.89 -3.41
N VAL A 52 -9.72 16.35 -2.77
CA VAL A 52 -9.72 17.40 -1.75
C VAL A 52 -8.59 18.38 -2.03
N ASN A 53 -8.93 19.63 -2.33
CA ASN A 53 -7.98 20.73 -2.59
C ASN A 53 -6.92 20.39 -3.65
N GLY A 54 -7.31 19.72 -4.74
CA GLY A 54 -6.41 19.34 -5.84
C GLY A 54 -5.55 18.11 -5.58
N THR A 55 -5.74 17.40 -4.47
CA THR A 55 -5.05 16.14 -4.14
C THR A 55 -6.08 15.07 -3.81
N TYR A 56 -5.73 13.79 -3.90
CA TYR A 56 -6.66 12.69 -3.59
C TYR A 56 -6.39 12.15 -2.19
N ASN A 57 -7.39 12.23 -1.31
CA ASN A 57 -7.32 11.64 0.03
C ASN A 57 -7.70 10.16 -0.02
N ILE A 58 -6.69 9.30 -0.04
CA ILE A 58 -6.86 7.85 -0.09
C ILE A 58 -6.87 7.23 1.32
N THR A 59 -7.30 7.96 2.34
CA THR A 59 -7.51 7.43 3.69
C THR A 59 -8.86 6.72 3.75
N ILE A 60 -8.92 5.47 4.24
CA ILE A 60 -10.17 4.68 4.22
C ILE A 60 -11.21 5.34 5.12
N CYS A 61 -12.39 5.68 4.60
CA CYS A 61 -13.46 6.18 5.46
C CYS A 61 -14.15 5.02 6.19
N ALA A 62 -14.29 5.11 7.52
CA ALA A 62 -15.08 4.18 8.32
C ALA A 62 -15.88 4.93 9.40
N LYS A 63 -17.11 4.48 9.68
CA LYS A 63 -17.98 5.03 10.74
C LYS A 63 -18.28 3.93 11.74
N LEU A 64 -18.08 4.19 13.03
CA LEU A 64 -18.37 3.22 14.09
C LEU A 64 -19.89 3.04 14.26
N SER A 65 -20.35 1.80 14.48
CA SER A 65 -21.75 1.53 14.81
C SER A 65 -22.10 2.11 16.18
N ILE A 66 -23.34 2.59 16.36
CA ILE A 66 -23.82 3.11 17.66
C ILE A 66 -23.79 2.01 18.73
N ASP A 67 -24.04 0.77 18.31
CA ASP A 67 -24.04 -0.41 19.19
C ASP A 67 -22.65 -1.05 19.33
N ALA A 68 -21.63 -0.52 18.66
CA ALA A 68 -20.27 -1.05 18.80
C ALA A 68 -19.71 -0.65 20.16
N ILE A 69 -19.35 -1.66 20.95
CA ILE A 69 -18.57 -1.45 22.16
C ILE A 69 -17.16 -1.10 21.69
N GLN A 70 -16.73 0.15 21.92
CA GLN A 70 -15.35 0.54 21.73
C GLN A 70 -14.52 -0.10 22.87
N ASP A 71 -14.15 -1.37 22.69
CA ASP A 71 -13.23 -2.05 23.59
C ASP A 71 -11.79 -1.70 23.19
N ASP A 72 -11.26 -0.66 23.83
CA ASP A 72 -9.87 -0.25 23.66
C ASP A 72 -8.88 -1.23 24.34
N GLN A 73 -9.34 -2.32 24.96
CA GLN A 73 -8.45 -3.31 25.56
C GLN A 73 -7.79 -4.20 24.49
N PRO A 74 -6.50 -4.54 24.65
CA PRO A 74 -5.84 -5.48 23.76
C PRO A 74 -6.53 -6.85 23.79
N LYS A 75 -6.82 -7.41 22.61
CA LYS A 75 -7.40 -8.75 22.48
C LYS A 75 -6.51 -9.78 23.18
N ARG A 76 -7.14 -10.61 24.00
CA ARG A 76 -6.51 -11.71 24.75
C ARG A 76 -6.76 -13.04 24.06
N TYR A 77 -5.74 -13.89 24.05
CA TYR A 77 -5.78 -15.23 23.49
C TYR A 77 -5.40 -16.23 24.57
N LEU A 78 -6.06 -17.39 24.60
CA LEU A 78 -5.61 -18.49 25.44
C LEU A 78 -4.21 -18.91 25.00
N LEU A 79 -3.29 -19.07 25.95
CA LEU A 79 -1.93 -19.51 25.64
C LEU A 79 -1.94 -20.91 24.99
N SER A 80 -2.84 -21.78 25.46
CA SER A 80 -3.07 -23.13 24.91
C SER A 80 -3.59 -23.14 23.47
N ASP A 81 -4.22 -22.05 23.01
CA ASP A 81 -4.66 -21.90 21.63
C ASP A 81 -3.49 -21.63 20.67
N LEU A 82 -2.48 -20.89 21.16
CA LEU A 82 -1.33 -20.43 20.39
C LEU A 82 -0.10 -21.35 20.54
N PHE A 83 -0.02 -22.13 21.61
CA PHE A 83 1.12 -22.98 21.94
C PHE A 83 0.68 -24.36 22.44
N ASN A 84 1.48 -25.40 22.22
CA ASN A 84 1.26 -26.74 22.78
C ASN A 84 1.65 -26.80 24.27
N VAL A 85 0.87 -26.15 25.14
CA VAL A 85 1.09 -26.07 26.60
C VAL A 85 -0.08 -26.70 27.38
N HIS A 86 0.16 -27.02 28.65
CA HIS A 86 -0.85 -27.65 29.53
C HIS A 86 -1.74 -26.64 30.24
N ASP A 87 -1.26 -25.41 30.45
CA ASP A 87 -2.03 -24.35 31.10
C ASP A 87 -3.11 -23.85 30.13
N LYS A 88 -4.37 -24.12 30.48
CA LYS A 88 -5.52 -23.82 29.62
C LYS A 88 -6.11 -22.44 29.89
N ASP A 89 -5.85 -21.85 31.06
CA ASP A 89 -6.53 -20.62 31.51
C ASP A 89 -5.63 -19.39 31.36
N GLU A 90 -4.31 -19.56 31.20
CA GLU A 90 -3.39 -18.45 30.94
C GLU A 90 -3.73 -17.73 29.63
N THR A 91 -3.80 -16.39 29.68
CA THR A 91 -4.05 -15.55 28.50
C THR A 91 -2.88 -14.62 28.19
N VAL A 92 -2.70 -14.35 26.90
CA VAL A 92 -1.66 -13.44 26.38
C VAL A 92 -2.26 -12.43 25.41
N THR A 93 -1.66 -11.24 25.34
CA THR A 93 -1.89 -10.24 24.28
C THR A 93 -0.72 -10.24 23.30
N PHE A 94 -0.88 -9.62 22.13
CA PHE A 94 0.22 -9.49 21.17
C PHE A 94 1.46 -8.82 21.79
N GLU A 95 1.30 -7.78 22.58
CA GLU A 95 2.37 -7.01 23.25
C GLU A 95 3.10 -7.83 24.33
N SER A 96 2.45 -8.88 24.86
CA SER A 96 3.03 -9.78 25.85
C SER A 96 3.81 -10.94 25.21
N LEU A 97 3.52 -11.30 23.96
CA LEU A 97 4.17 -12.42 23.24
C LEU A 97 5.70 -12.33 23.22
N PRO A 98 6.34 -11.16 23.00
CA PRO A 98 7.80 -11.05 23.00
C PRO A 98 8.44 -11.39 24.35
N LYS A 99 7.67 -11.30 25.45
CA LYS A 99 8.14 -11.54 26.82
C LYS A 99 8.10 -13.02 27.21
N LEU A 100 7.45 -13.87 26.40
CA LEU A 100 7.37 -15.30 26.66
C LEU A 100 8.74 -15.98 26.55
N SER A 101 8.95 -17.00 27.37
CA SER A 101 10.23 -17.72 27.38
C SER A 101 10.50 -18.46 26.06
N LYS A 102 11.78 -18.64 25.73
CA LYS A 102 12.20 -19.46 24.56
C LYS A 102 11.64 -20.89 24.61
N LYS A 103 11.38 -21.45 25.79
CA LYS A 103 10.79 -22.79 25.96
C LYS A 103 9.35 -22.86 25.46
N ILE A 104 8.56 -21.81 25.71
CA ILE A 104 7.18 -21.69 25.20
C ILE A 104 7.21 -21.53 23.68
N TRP A 105 8.06 -20.64 23.16
CA TRP A 105 8.19 -20.40 21.72
C TRP A 105 8.56 -21.64 20.89
N LYS A 106 9.26 -22.62 21.46
CA LYS A 106 9.51 -23.92 20.79
C LYS A 106 8.24 -24.73 20.53
N LYS A 107 7.14 -24.42 21.20
CA LYS A 107 5.87 -25.14 21.15
C LYS A 107 4.78 -24.37 20.40
N VAL A 108 5.13 -23.29 19.70
CA VAL A 108 4.19 -22.45 18.95
C VAL A 108 3.41 -23.24 17.90
N LYS A 109 2.13 -22.91 17.74
CA LYS A 109 1.23 -23.44 16.71
C LYS A 109 1.17 -22.46 15.54
N TYR A 110 1.56 -22.94 14.36
CA TYR A 110 1.36 -22.24 13.09
C TYR A 110 0.16 -22.86 12.35
N PRO A 111 -0.65 -22.08 11.60
CA PRO A 111 -0.52 -20.64 11.36
C PRO A 111 -1.20 -19.74 12.41
N ARG A 112 -1.89 -20.30 13.39
CA ARG A 112 -2.76 -19.54 14.33
C ARG A 112 -2.09 -18.38 15.04
N ILE A 113 -0.78 -18.47 15.33
CA ILE A 113 -0.03 -17.36 15.94
C ILE A 113 -0.08 -16.07 15.10
N TYR A 114 -0.19 -16.16 13.77
CA TYR A 114 -0.25 -15.00 12.88
C TYR A 114 -1.53 -14.18 13.03
N ASP A 115 -2.62 -14.82 13.46
CA ASP A 115 -3.92 -14.17 13.64
C ASP A 115 -3.86 -13.15 14.78
N THR A 116 -2.85 -13.24 15.65
CA THR A 116 -2.60 -12.26 16.72
C THR A 116 -2.01 -10.94 16.22
N TYR A 117 -1.60 -10.84 14.94
CA TYR A 117 -0.95 -9.63 14.43
C TYR A 117 -1.89 -8.42 14.57
N PRO A 118 -1.39 -7.25 15.02
CA PRO A 118 -2.25 -6.24 15.59
C PRO A 118 -3.41 -5.76 14.71
N GLN A 119 -4.46 -5.47 15.46
CA GLN A 119 -5.87 -5.34 15.13
C GLN A 119 -6.53 -6.61 14.54
N ASP A 120 -6.66 -7.63 15.37
CA ASP A 120 -7.46 -8.85 15.06
C ASP A 120 -8.96 -8.58 15.27
N VAL A 121 -9.63 -8.24 14.16
CA VAL A 121 -11.03 -7.82 14.06
C VAL A 121 -11.76 -8.68 13.03
N PRO A 122 -13.11 -8.76 13.04
CA PRO A 122 -13.88 -9.52 12.04
C PRO A 122 -13.76 -8.88 10.64
N MET A 123 -12.67 -9.20 9.93
CA MET A 123 -12.29 -8.51 8.69
C MET A 123 -13.32 -8.67 7.58
N GLU A 124 -13.94 -9.83 7.44
CA GLU A 124 -14.98 -10.10 6.43
C GLU A 124 -16.19 -9.17 6.62
N GLU A 125 -16.68 -9.02 7.85
CA GLU A 125 -17.78 -8.12 8.20
C GLU A 125 -17.41 -6.66 7.93
N ILE A 126 -16.21 -6.25 8.36
CA ILE A 126 -15.70 -4.88 8.19
C ILE A 126 -15.58 -4.51 6.71
N VAL A 127 -14.96 -5.38 5.91
CA VAL A 127 -14.80 -5.19 4.47
C VAL A 127 -16.17 -5.09 3.80
N TYR A 128 -17.08 -6.01 4.10
CA TYR A 128 -18.44 -5.98 3.57
C TYR A 128 -19.16 -4.67 3.90
N ASN A 129 -19.09 -4.22 5.16
CA ASN A 129 -19.76 -3.00 5.61
C ASN A 129 -19.15 -1.75 4.98
N ILE A 130 -17.82 -1.63 4.89
CA ILE A 130 -17.15 -0.49 4.25
C ILE A 130 -17.48 -0.43 2.75
N LYS A 131 -17.48 -1.57 2.05
CA LYS A 131 -17.90 -1.65 0.63
C LYS A 131 -19.37 -1.27 0.44
N ALA A 132 -20.22 -1.55 1.42
CA ALA A 132 -21.62 -1.16 1.41
C ALA A 132 -21.90 0.27 1.91
N GLY A 133 -20.88 1.01 2.37
CA GLY A 133 -21.06 2.33 2.98
C GLY A 133 -21.77 2.31 4.34
N LYS A 134 -21.77 1.17 5.02
CA LYS A 134 -22.39 0.94 6.33
C LYS A 134 -21.41 1.22 7.47
N THR A 135 -21.92 1.26 8.69
CA THR A 135 -21.09 1.35 9.91
C THR A 135 -20.36 0.03 10.17
N VAL A 136 -19.23 0.11 10.87
CA VAL A 136 -18.36 -1.02 11.22
C VAL A 136 -18.36 -1.28 12.72
N SER A 137 -18.06 -2.52 13.10
CA SER A 137 -17.89 -2.92 14.50
C SER A 137 -16.61 -2.33 15.15
N HIS A 138 -15.58 -2.04 14.37
CA HIS A 138 -14.30 -1.51 14.86
C HIS A 138 -13.76 -0.43 13.91
N LEU A 139 -13.22 0.66 14.45
CA LEU A 139 -12.51 1.66 13.64
C LEU A 139 -11.08 1.19 13.31
N PRO A 140 -10.53 1.54 12.14
CA PRO A 140 -9.19 1.10 11.77
C PRO A 140 -8.11 1.85 12.57
N ALA A 141 -7.24 1.10 13.25
CA ALA A 141 -6.17 1.64 14.10
C ALA A 141 -4.93 2.06 13.31
N TYR A 142 -4.77 1.56 12.07
CA TYR A 142 -3.61 1.80 11.21
C TYR A 142 -4.00 2.57 9.95
N ASN A 143 -5.01 3.42 10.03
CA ASN A 143 -5.47 4.22 8.91
C ASN A 143 -4.86 5.62 8.91
N PHE A 144 -3.54 5.68 8.83
CA PHE A 144 -2.86 6.97 8.86
C PHE A 144 -3.25 7.83 7.64
N PRO A 145 -3.35 9.17 7.80
CA PRO A 145 -3.65 10.07 6.71
C PRO A 145 -2.66 9.90 5.57
N ILE A 146 -3.17 9.64 4.37
CA ILE A 146 -2.34 9.46 3.18
C ILE A 146 -3.02 10.07 1.96
N LYS A 147 -2.23 10.72 1.12
CA LYS A 147 -2.69 11.40 -0.08
C LYS A 147 -1.89 10.99 -1.29
N ILE A 148 -2.54 11.07 -2.44
CA ILE A 148 -1.88 11.10 -3.74
C ILE A 148 -1.90 12.56 -4.18
N LEU A 149 -0.70 13.11 -4.38
CA LEU A 149 -0.49 14.50 -4.76
C LEU A 149 -0.74 14.70 -6.25
N GLU A 150 -0.26 13.77 -7.06
CA GLU A 150 -0.44 13.74 -8.52
C GLU A 150 -0.55 12.28 -8.98
N THR A 151 -1.32 12.04 -10.04
CA THR A 151 -1.45 10.72 -10.65
C THR A 151 -1.70 10.82 -12.15
N SER A 152 -1.52 9.71 -12.86
CA SER A 152 -1.76 9.60 -14.29
C SER A 152 -3.20 9.95 -14.66
N LYS A 153 -3.36 10.65 -15.78
CA LYS A 153 -4.66 10.96 -16.40
C LYS A 153 -4.96 10.03 -17.58
N SER A 154 -4.03 9.15 -17.94
CA SER A 154 -4.14 8.22 -19.07
C SER A 154 -4.19 6.74 -18.64
N VAL A 155 -3.73 6.42 -17.43
CA VAL A 155 -3.83 5.07 -16.87
C VAL A 155 -4.90 5.03 -15.78
N CYS A 156 -5.88 4.12 -15.93
CA CYS A 156 -7.01 4.01 -15.01
C CYS A 156 -7.89 5.26 -14.91
N ALA A 157 -7.87 6.12 -15.93
CA ALA A 157 -8.80 7.24 -16.05
C ALA A 157 -10.13 6.79 -16.67
N GLU A 158 -11.18 7.58 -16.48
CA GLU A 158 -12.50 7.29 -17.06
C GLU A 158 -12.40 7.17 -18.60
N GLY A 159 -12.99 6.12 -19.16
CA GLY A 159 -12.96 5.84 -20.60
C GLY A 159 -11.67 5.17 -21.11
N THR A 160 -10.69 4.90 -20.24
CA THR A 160 -9.50 4.11 -20.61
C THR A 160 -9.79 2.62 -20.45
N GLU A 161 -9.16 1.78 -21.29
CA GLU A 161 -9.29 0.33 -21.23
C GLU A 161 -7.90 -0.33 -21.18
N HIS A 162 -7.70 -1.18 -20.16
CA HIS A 162 -6.46 -1.92 -19.97
C HIS A 162 -6.76 -3.38 -19.65
N ASP A 163 -6.07 -4.28 -20.35
CA ASP A 163 -6.11 -5.72 -20.07
C ASP A 163 -5.17 -6.07 -18.90
N LEU A 164 -4.13 -5.24 -18.70
CA LEU A 164 -3.20 -5.30 -17.57
C LEU A 164 -2.80 -3.89 -17.14
N VAL A 165 -2.82 -3.64 -15.83
CA VAL A 165 -2.22 -2.43 -15.24
C VAL A 165 -1.03 -2.82 -14.35
N ILE A 166 0.11 -2.19 -14.59
CA ILE A 166 1.37 -2.42 -13.88
C ILE A 166 1.74 -1.19 -13.05
N VAL A 167 1.89 -1.38 -11.74
CA VAL A 167 2.45 -0.38 -10.84
C VAL A 167 3.91 -0.72 -10.57
N VAL A 168 4.84 0.08 -11.09
CA VAL A 168 6.27 -0.09 -10.90
C VAL A 168 6.71 0.66 -9.65
N LYS A 169 7.12 -0.07 -8.61
CA LYS A 169 7.72 0.50 -7.39
C LYS A 169 9.10 1.02 -7.76
N ASN A 170 9.28 2.34 -7.74
CA ASN A 170 10.53 2.98 -8.15
C ASN A 170 10.95 4.02 -7.13
N ALA A 171 12.25 4.17 -6.87
CA ALA A 171 12.73 5.20 -5.96
C ALA A 171 12.61 6.59 -6.61
N VAL A 172 12.19 7.60 -5.84
CA VAL A 172 11.97 8.98 -6.32
C VAL A 172 13.13 9.55 -7.15
N TYR A 173 14.39 9.24 -6.82
CA TYR A 173 15.58 9.72 -7.52
C TYR A 173 15.97 8.91 -8.78
N ASN A 174 15.33 7.77 -9.07
CA ASN A 174 15.72 6.84 -10.16
C ASN A 174 15.10 7.18 -11.53
N SER A 175 15.18 8.44 -11.98
CA SER A 175 14.60 8.86 -13.29
C SER A 175 15.18 8.10 -14.49
N LYS A 176 16.48 7.75 -14.44
CA LYS A 176 17.12 6.94 -15.49
C LYS A 176 16.44 5.57 -15.64
N ILE A 177 16.14 4.89 -14.53
CA ILE A 177 15.51 3.56 -14.57
C ILE A 177 14.09 3.66 -15.12
N ARG A 178 13.35 4.73 -14.77
CA ARG A 178 12.03 4.99 -15.34
C ARG A 178 12.09 5.15 -16.86
N ASN A 179 13.03 5.92 -17.39
CA ASN A 179 13.22 6.07 -18.84
C ASN A 179 13.55 4.74 -19.53
N GLU A 180 14.45 3.93 -18.96
CA GLU A 180 14.77 2.61 -19.49
C GLU A 180 13.57 1.65 -19.46
N PHE A 181 12.68 1.78 -18.47
CA PHE A 181 11.44 1.01 -18.41
C PHE A 181 10.42 1.49 -19.46
N ARG A 182 10.28 2.81 -19.67
CA ARG A 182 9.45 3.37 -20.75
C ARG A 182 9.89 2.85 -22.13
N ASP A 183 11.19 2.84 -22.41
CA ASP A 183 11.73 2.30 -23.66
C ASP A 183 11.43 0.80 -23.81
N PHE A 184 11.61 0.04 -22.72
CA PHE A 184 11.26 -1.38 -22.70
C PHE A 184 9.77 -1.62 -23.01
N MET A 185 8.87 -0.89 -22.35
CA MET A 185 7.44 -1.05 -22.54
C MET A 185 6.96 -0.60 -23.92
N ARG A 186 7.58 0.43 -24.51
CA ARG A 186 7.34 0.79 -25.92
C ARG A 186 7.62 -0.38 -26.85
N ASN A 187 8.74 -1.07 -26.66
CA ASN A 187 9.08 -2.23 -27.48
C ASN A 187 8.11 -3.40 -27.23
N GLN A 188 7.70 -3.65 -25.98
CA GLN A 188 6.72 -4.69 -25.67
C GLN A 188 5.36 -4.40 -26.32
N ALA A 189 4.89 -3.15 -26.30
CA ALA A 189 3.62 -2.75 -26.91
C ALA A 189 3.64 -2.93 -28.45
N LEU A 190 4.79 -2.71 -29.10
CA LEU A 190 4.95 -2.96 -30.54
C LEU A 190 4.93 -4.46 -30.88
N MET A 191 5.47 -5.31 -30.00
CA MET A 191 5.50 -6.76 -30.22
C MET A 191 4.16 -7.44 -29.91
N TYR A 192 3.39 -6.91 -28.97
CA TYR A 192 2.13 -7.50 -28.51
C TYR A 192 0.99 -6.46 -28.51
N PRO A 193 0.60 -5.96 -29.69
CA PRO A 193 -0.38 -4.86 -29.81
C PRO A 193 -1.79 -5.23 -29.32
N ASP A 194 -2.10 -6.53 -29.24
CA ASP A 194 -3.40 -7.04 -28.80
C ASP A 194 -3.61 -6.98 -27.27
N ILE A 195 -2.57 -6.63 -26.51
CA ILE A 195 -2.63 -6.55 -25.04
C ILE A 195 -2.40 -5.11 -24.63
N ARG A 196 -3.45 -4.47 -24.11
CA ARG A 196 -3.41 -3.08 -23.67
C ARG A 196 -2.85 -3.01 -22.26
N VAL A 197 -1.56 -2.69 -22.17
CA VAL A 197 -0.86 -2.53 -20.90
C VAL A 197 -0.81 -1.06 -20.51
N GLY A 198 -1.47 -0.71 -19.41
CA GLY A 198 -1.24 0.55 -18.71
C GLY A 198 -0.13 0.39 -17.66
N TYR A 199 0.76 1.36 -17.50
CA TYR A 199 1.75 1.30 -16.42
C TYR A 199 2.00 2.67 -15.79
N VAL A 200 2.31 2.67 -14.51
CA VAL A 200 2.65 3.86 -13.72
C VAL A 200 3.79 3.59 -12.76
N PHE A 201 4.62 4.59 -12.50
CA PHE A 201 5.67 4.56 -11.49
C PHE A 201 5.12 5.08 -10.16
N SER A 202 5.20 4.27 -9.12
CA SER A 202 4.82 4.66 -7.76
C SER A 202 6.03 5.19 -6.99
N VAL A 203 5.98 6.48 -6.67
CA VAL A 203 7.03 7.23 -5.97
C VAL A 203 6.42 7.99 -4.79
N GLY A 204 7.21 8.21 -3.74
CA GLY A 204 6.87 9.11 -2.65
C GLY A 204 7.64 10.43 -2.76
N LEU A 205 7.70 11.14 -1.64
CA LEU A 205 8.48 12.36 -1.47
C LEU A 205 9.92 12.04 -1.06
N PRO A 206 10.94 12.76 -1.56
CA PRO A 206 12.33 12.51 -1.21
C PRO A 206 12.62 12.83 0.26
N ARG A 207 13.41 11.99 0.91
CA ARG A 207 13.92 12.25 2.26
C ARG A 207 14.66 13.58 2.30
N SER A 208 14.37 14.38 3.33
CA SER A 208 14.96 15.72 3.45
C SER A 208 16.40 15.65 3.97
N HIS A 209 16.60 14.90 5.06
CA HIS A 209 17.88 14.76 5.75
C HIS A 209 18.01 13.37 6.42
N GLY A 210 19.22 13.02 6.85
CA GLY A 210 19.51 11.86 7.69
C GLY A 210 20.08 10.66 6.93
N GLY A 211 20.37 10.83 5.63
CA GLY A 211 21.09 9.84 4.82
C GLY A 211 20.56 8.41 4.96
N ARG A 212 21.47 7.44 5.05
CA ARG A 212 21.16 6.00 5.10
C ARG A 212 20.82 5.47 6.50
N HIS A 213 20.77 6.33 7.51
CA HIS A 213 20.65 5.93 8.91
C HIS A 213 19.22 6.08 9.45
N PHE A 214 18.75 5.03 10.12
CA PHE A 214 17.39 4.93 10.65
C PHE A 214 17.42 4.39 12.08
N ILE A 215 16.43 4.76 12.88
CA ILE A 215 16.20 4.15 14.19
C ILE A 215 14.98 3.24 14.09
N ARG A 216 15.16 1.97 14.46
CA ARG A 216 14.11 0.95 14.42
C ARG A 216 14.09 0.17 15.72
N ASP A 217 13.00 0.26 16.47
CA ASP A 217 12.83 -0.32 17.82
C ASP A 217 14.05 -0.06 18.73
N GLY A 218 14.52 1.20 18.76
CA GLY A 218 15.68 1.62 19.55
C GLY A 218 17.05 1.24 18.97
N HIS A 219 17.11 0.52 17.85
CA HIS A 219 18.35 0.14 17.18
C HIS A 219 18.70 1.06 16.01
N LEU A 220 19.97 1.45 15.91
CA LEU A 220 20.49 2.11 14.71
C LEU A 220 20.63 1.07 13.58
N VAL A 221 19.90 1.29 12.49
CA VAL A 221 19.94 0.49 11.28
C VAL A 221 20.51 1.34 10.15
N SER A 222 21.46 0.77 9.40
CA SER A 222 22.05 1.42 8.23
C SER A 222 21.58 0.70 6.97
N LEU A 223 20.98 1.45 6.04
CA LEU A 223 20.59 0.91 4.75
C LEU A 223 21.85 0.77 3.88
N GLY A 224 22.17 -0.48 3.50
CA GLY A 224 23.29 -0.76 2.60
C GLY A 224 22.89 -0.75 1.11
N GLY A 225 23.89 -0.94 0.24
CA GLY A 225 23.71 -1.02 -1.21
C GLY A 225 23.28 0.29 -1.86
N SER A 226 22.83 0.20 -3.11
CA SER A 226 22.46 1.37 -3.93
C SER A 226 21.41 2.26 -3.26
N GLY A 227 20.40 1.67 -2.63
CA GLY A 227 19.37 2.43 -1.92
C GLY A 227 19.92 3.33 -0.81
N GLY A 228 20.89 2.84 -0.03
CA GLY A 228 21.56 3.64 1.01
C GLY A 228 22.55 4.66 0.45
N GLU A 229 23.28 4.31 -0.60
CA GLU A 229 24.19 5.23 -1.28
C GLU A 229 23.47 6.44 -1.87
N MET A 230 22.31 6.21 -2.51
CA MET A 230 21.52 7.29 -3.07
C MET A 230 20.95 8.21 -1.99
N LEU A 231 20.58 7.70 -0.81
CA LEU A 231 20.15 8.54 0.30
C LEU A 231 21.27 9.47 0.80
N GLU A 232 22.55 9.04 0.76
CA GLU A 232 23.68 9.93 1.07
C GLU A 232 23.91 10.97 -0.04
N ILE A 233 23.92 10.53 -1.30
CA ILE A 233 24.19 11.40 -2.45
C ILE A 233 23.17 12.55 -2.52
N TYR A 234 21.93 12.29 -2.13
CA TYR A 234 20.82 13.23 -2.19
C TYR A 234 20.42 13.83 -0.82
N ASP A 235 21.22 13.62 0.23
CA ASP A 235 20.96 14.24 1.53
C ASP A 235 20.96 15.78 1.39
N GLY A 236 19.91 16.44 1.90
CA GLY A 236 19.70 17.88 1.75
C GLY A 236 19.30 18.35 0.34
N LYS A 237 19.13 17.44 -0.64
CA LYS A 237 18.81 17.77 -2.04
C LYS A 237 17.33 17.57 -2.40
N ARG A 238 16.44 17.66 -1.40
CA ARG A 238 14.99 17.49 -1.58
C ARG A 238 14.42 18.36 -2.70
N ASN A 239 14.76 19.64 -2.75
CA ASN A 239 14.21 20.56 -3.76
C ASN A 239 14.60 20.18 -5.19
N LEU A 240 15.86 19.78 -5.40
CA LEU A 240 16.36 19.32 -6.70
C LEU A 240 15.60 18.07 -7.20
N ILE A 241 15.39 17.09 -6.31
CA ILE A 241 14.64 15.88 -6.65
C ILE A 241 13.17 16.22 -6.95
N MET A 242 12.56 17.10 -6.14
CA MET A 242 11.17 17.51 -6.36
C MET A 242 10.99 18.25 -7.69
N GLU A 243 11.92 19.11 -8.09
CA GLU A 243 11.89 19.77 -9.39
C GLU A 243 11.98 18.74 -10.53
N THR A 244 12.90 17.78 -10.41
CA THR A 244 13.05 16.70 -11.41
C THR A 244 11.76 15.90 -11.57
N ILE A 245 11.13 15.51 -10.45
CA ILE A 245 9.88 14.74 -10.46
C ILE A 245 8.72 15.54 -11.06
N LYS A 246 8.59 16.83 -10.72
CA LYS A 246 7.52 17.68 -11.29
C LYS A 246 7.63 17.78 -12.81
N ASN A 247 8.83 18.05 -13.32
CA ASN A 247 9.08 18.11 -14.76
C ASN A 247 8.78 16.76 -15.45
N GLU A 248 9.08 15.65 -14.77
CA GLU A 248 8.78 14.31 -15.30
C GLU A 248 7.28 13.99 -15.33
N ILE A 249 6.54 14.36 -14.28
CA ILE A 249 5.08 14.23 -14.21
C ILE A 249 4.44 14.97 -15.40
N GLU A 250 4.86 16.21 -15.64
CA GLU A 250 4.35 17.03 -16.76
C GLU A 250 4.66 16.42 -18.14
N LEU A 251 5.79 15.73 -18.27
CA LEU A 251 6.26 15.20 -19.56
C LEU A 251 5.66 13.83 -19.94
N TYR A 252 5.42 12.94 -18.96
CA TYR A 252 5.11 11.54 -19.25
C TYR A 252 3.76 11.03 -18.75
N ASP A 253 3.08 11.73 -17.83
CA ASP A 253 1.76 11.34 -17.29
C ASP A 253 1.69 9.88 -16.76
N ASP A 254 2.79 9.36 -16.21
CA ASP A 254 2.91 7.96 -15.80
C ASP A 254 3.42 7.80 -14.35
N ILE A 255 3.17 8.79 -13.48
CA ILE A 255 3.64 8.80 -12.09
C ILE A 255 2.46 8.87 -11.12
N ILE A 256 2.50 8.03 -10.08
CA ILE A 256 1.74 8.22 -8.83
C ILE A 256 2.69 8.84 -7.81
N LEU A 257 2.44 10.07 -7.39
CA LEU A 257 3.20 10.75 -6.35
C LEU A 257 2.44 10.71 -5.02
N GLY A 258 2.88 9.85 -4.09
CA GLY A 258 2.30 9.74 -2.75
C GLY A 258 2.89 10.70 -1.72
N ASP A 259 2.08 11.12 -0.76
CA ASP A 259 2.46 12.03 0.35
C ASP A 259 3.09 11.26 1.52
N TYR A 260 4.20 10.56 1.27
CA TYR A 260 5.00 9.87 2.28
C TYR A 260 6.49 9.96 1.93
N GLU A 261 7.38 9.84 2.91
CA GLU A 261 8.81 9.83 2.64
C GLU A 261 9.25 8.51 1.98
N ASP A 262 9.78 8.59 0.76
CA ASP A 262 10.17 7.46 -0.07
C ASP A 262 11.55 6.92 0.33
N THR A 263 11.53 5.90 1.20
CA THR A 263 12.72 5.15 1.63
C THR A 263 12.41 3.65 1.65
N TYR A 264 13.45 2.82 1.67
CA TYR A 264 13.30 1.37 1.75
C TYR A 264 12.45 0.93 2.96
N PHE A 265 12.67 1.53 4.14
CA PHE A 265 11.90 1.19 5.34
C PHE A 265 10.47 1.74 5.35
N ASN A 266 10.11 2.59 4.38
CA ASN A 266 8.75 3.08 4.16
C ASN A 266 8.08 2.44 2.92
N LEU A 267 8.62 1.37 2.35
CA LEU A 267 7.99 0.67 1.21
C LEU A 267 6.57 0.19 1.51
N THR A 268 6.21 -0.01 2.77
CA THR A 268 4.85 -0.37 3.15
C THR A 268 3.86 0.78 2.94
N TRP A 269 4.28 2.05 3.12
CA TRP A 269 3.46 3.22 2.73
C TRP A 269 3.22 3.25 1.22
N LYS A 270 4.24 2.92 0.43
CA LYS A 270 4.12 2.76 -1.03
C LYS A 270 3.15 1.65 -1.39
N THR A 271 3.24 0.50 -0.72
CA THR A 271 2.33 -0.64 -0.95
C THR A 271 0.89 -0.31 -0.59
N VAL A 272 0.64 0.35 0.54
CA VAL A 272 -0.69 0.85 0.91
C VAL A 272 -1.22 1.85 -0.13
N THR A 273 -0.37 2.78 -0.59
CA THR A 273 -0.72 3.73 -1.66
C THR A 273 -1.13 3.00 -2.93
N ASN A 274 -0.35 1.99 -3.35
CA ASN A 274 -0.61 1.22 -4.56
C ASN A 274 -1.93 0.46 -4.48
N LEU A 275 -2.19 -0.24 -3.37
CA LEU A 275 -3.45 -0.97 -3.17
C LEU A 275 -4.65 -0.03 -3.25
N ARG A 276 -4.57 1.12 -2.58
CA ARG A 276 -5.66 2.10 -2.54
C ARG A 276 -5.82 2.83 -3.88
N TRP A 277 -4.73 3.09 -4.61
CA TRP A 277 -4.82 3.65 -5.96
C TRP A 277 -5.46 2.65 -6.94
N LEU A 278 -5.02 1.39 -6.96
CA LEU A 278 -5.62 0.36 -7.81
C LEU A 278 -7.12 0.17 -7.48
N SER A 279 -7.47 0.18 -6.20
CA SER A 279 -8.86 0.06 -5.74
C SER A 279 -9.71 1.29 -6.10
N ALA A 280 -9.21 2.51 -5.94
CA ALA A 280 -10.01 3.72 -6.15
C ALA A 280 -10.08 4.20 -7.60
N PHE A 281 -9.02 3.99 -8.40
CA PHE A 281 -8.90 4.58 -9.73
C PHE A 281 -9.19 3.57 -10.84
N CYS A 282 -8.71 2.32 -10.73
CA CYS A 282 -8.77 1.37 -11.84
C CYS A 282 -10.11 0.65 -11.95
N ASN A 283 -10.59 0.43 -13.18
CA ASN A 283 -11.78 -0.38 -13.43
C ASN A 283 -11.47 -1.89 -13.34
N LYS A 284 -11.96 -2.52 -12.28
CA LYS A 284 -11.74 -3.94 -11.95
C LYS A 284 -12.45 -4.93 -12.88
N THR A 285 -13.32 -4.46 -13.79
CA THR A 285 -14.03 -5.32 -14.75
C THR A 285 -13.28 -5.53 -16.05
N GLN A 286 -12.27 -4.70 -16.36
CA GLN A 286 -11.53 -4.74 -17.63
C GLN A 286 -10.40 -5.79 -17.63
N GLY A 287 -9.58 -5.80 -16.58
CA GLY A 287 -8.52 -6.78 -16.37
C GLY A 287 -8.89 -7.84 -15.33
N ASP A 288 -8.17 -8.96 -15.36
CA ASP A 288 -8.35 -10.04 -14.38
C ASP A 288 -7.46 -9.90 -13.14
N PHE A 289 -6.34 -9.20 -13.27
CA PHE A 289 -5.45 -8.89 -12.16
C PHE A 289 -4.65 -7.62 -12.43
N PHE A 290 -4.10 -7.06 -11.36
CA PHE A 290 -3.15 -5.96 -11.37
C PHE A 290 -1.75 -6.49 -11.06
N MET A 291 -0.71 -5.86 -11.59
CA MET A 291 0.66 -6.25 -11.32
C MET A 291 1.40 -5.15 -10.58
N VAL A 292 2.13 -5.52 -9.53
CA VAL A 292 3.12 -4.66 -8.87
C VAL A 292 4.50 -5.24 -9.18
N LEU A 293 5.47 -4.39 -9.51
CA LEU A 293 6.78 -4.79 -10.01
C LEU A 293 7.89 -3.90 -9.44
N ASP A 294 9.03 -4.46 -9.05
CA ASP A 294 10.23 -3.70 -8.70
C ASP A 294 10.91 -3.10 -9.96
N ASP A 295 11.50 -1.91 -9.83
CA ASP A 295 12.09 -1.16 -10.95
C ASP A 295 13.34 -1.78 -11.59
N ASP A 296 14.01 -2.71 -10.90
CA ASP A 296 15.14 -3.50 -11.38
C ASP A 296 14.72 -4.79 -12.10
N HIS A 297 13.43 -5.10 -12.14
CA HIS A 297 12.84 -6.21 -12.87
C HIS A 297 12.11 -5.74 -14.15
N ARG A 298 11.87 -6.69 -15.04
CA ARG A 298 11.08 -6.51 -16.27
C ARG A 298 10.11 -7.67 -16.42
N VAL A 299 9.08 -7.45 -17.23
CA VAL A 299 7.99 -8.40 -17.46
C VAL A 299 7.95 -8.84 -18.92
N ASN A 300 7.76 -10.13 -19.16
CA ASN A 300 7.50 -10.69 -20.48
C ASN A 300 5.99 -10.66 -20.75
N ILE A 301 5.54 -9.79 -21.67
CA ILE A 301 4.11 -9.63 -21.96
C ILE A 301 3.50 -10.88 -22.61
N SER A 302 4.26 -11.61 -23.44
CA SER A 302 3.80 -12.90 -23.98
C SER A 302 3.56 -13.93 -22.88
N ALA A 303 4.50 -14.04 -21.93
CA ALA A 303 4.35 -14.98 -20.82
C ALA A 303 3.18 -14.61 -19.88
N ILE A 304 2.88 -13.32 -19.72
CA ILE A 304 1.65 -12.87 -19.04
C ILE A 304 0.42 -13.34 -19.80
N HIS A 305 0.41 -13.19 -21.12
CA HIS A 305 -0.72 -13.65 -21.95
C HIS A 305 -0.94 -15.15 -21.83
N GLU A 306 0.14 -15.94 -21.93
CA GLU A 306 0.08 -17.40 -21.72
C GLU A 306 -0.44 -17.75 -20.31
N PHE A 307 -0.02 -17.01 -19.28
CA PHE A 307 -0.53 -17.18 -17.93
C PHE A 307 -2.03 -16.87 -17.83
N MET A 308 -2.51 -15.81 -18.48
CA MET A 308 -3.94 -15.46 -18.56
C MET A 308 -4.76 -16.56 -19.26
N GLN A 309 -4.24 -17.15 -20.34
CA GLN A 309 -4.95 -18.20 -21.09
C GLN A 309 -4.93 -19.57 -20.39
N SER A 310 -3.86 -19.88 -19.67
CA SER A 310 -3.67 -21.20 -19.04
C SER A 310 -4.22 -21.32 -17.62
N THR A 311 -4.62 -20.20 -17.01
CA THR A 311 -5.11 -20.16 -15.62
C THR A 311 -6.61 -19.89 -15.59
N PRO A 312 -7.41 -20.62 -14.78
CA PRO A 312 -8.82 -20.32 -14.63
C PRO A 312 -9.04 -18.85 -14.24
N ARG A 313 -9.97 -18.17 -14.92
CA ARG A 313 -10.27 -16.75 -14.65
C ARG A 313 -10.64 -16.50 -13.18
N SER A 314 -11.33 -17.43 -12.53
CA SER A 314 -11.63 -17.37 -11.09
C SER A 314 -10.37 -17.25 -10.25
N ASP A 315 -9.33 -18.01 -10.58
CA ASP A 315 -8.07 -18.05 -9.84
C ASP A 315 -7.32 -16.73 -10.05
N LEU A 316 -7.22 -16.27 -11.31
CA LEU A 316 -6.62 -14.98 -11.66
C LEU A 316 -7.21 -13.83 -10.85
N ARG A 317 -8.54 -13.80 -10.70
CA ARG A 317 -9.26 -12.69 -10.06
C ARG A 317 -9.32 -12.76 -8.54
N ASN A 318 -9.28 -13.95 -7.95
CA ASN A 318 -9.51 -14.14 -6.51
C ASN A 318 -8.24 -14.45 -5.69
N PHE A 319 -7.09 -14.67 -6.34
CA PHE A 319 -5.85 -15.03 -5.66
C PHE A 319 -4.76 -13.96 -5.77
N LEU A 320 -3.86 -13.98 -4.79
CA LEU A 320 -2.62 -13.22 -4.82
C LEU A 320 -1.50 -14.14 -5.33
N HIS A 321 -1.03 -13.87 -6.54
CA HIS A 321 0.05 -14.65 -7.17
C HIS A 321 1.40 -13.96 -6.98
N GLY A 322 2.47 -14.75 -6.88
CA GLY A 322 3.83 -14.27 -6.72
C GLY A 322 4.83 -15.42 -6.55
N LYS A 323 6.10 -15.14 -6.25
CA LYS A 323 7.02 -16.18 -5.76
C LYS A 323 6.78 -16.30 -4.25
N ILE A 324 6.02 -17.32 -3.82
CA ILE A 324 5.60 -17.40 -2.41
C ILE A 324 6.73 -17.94 -1.54
N SER A 325 7.07 -17.19 -0.49
CA SER A 325 7.98 -17.63 0.55
C SER A 325 7.21 -18.29 1.70
N TYR A 326 7.43 -19.59 1.94
CA TYR A 326 6.72 -20.36 2.98
C TYR A 326 7.53 -20.60 4.27
N ARG A 327 8.83 -20.33 4.23
CA ARG A 327 9.79 -20.82 5.24
C ARG A 327 10.78 -19.77 5.70
N ASP A 328 10.66 -18.53 5.23
CA ASP A 328 11.54 -17.45 5.67
C ASP A 328 11.41 -17.21 7.16
N LYS A 329 12.53 -16.78 7.75
CA LYS A 329 12.64 -16.45 9.16
C LYS A 329 12.78 -14.95 9.33
N ALA A 330 12.19 -14.43 10.40
CA ALA A 330 12.40 -13.04 10.79
C ALA A 330 13.90 -12.79 11.06
N SER A 331 14.50 -11.84 10.33
CA SER A 331 15.87 -11.43 10.59
C SER A 331 15.94 -10.65 11.90
N ARG A 332 16.69 -11.15 12.88
CA ARG A 332 16.82 -10.52 14.21
C ARG A 332 18.07 -9.66 14.36
N SER A 333 18.85 -9.49 13.29
CA SER A 333 20.07 -8.71 13.31
C SER A 333 19.80 -7.26 12.91
N PRO A 334 20.08 -6.26 13.78
CA PRO A 334 19.93 -4.84 13.42
C PRO A 334 20.81 -4.37 12.25
N THR A 335 21.84 -5.14 11.89
CA THR A 335 22.69 -4.87 10.71
C THR A 335 22.08 -5.36 9.40
N SER A 336 21.00 -6.14 9.47
CA SER A 336 20.30 -6.63 8.29
C SER A 336 19.32 -5.59 7.78
N LYS A 337 19.29 -5.35 6.46
CA LYS A 337 18.22 -4.53 5.84
C LYS A 337 16.81 -5.12 6.05
N PHE A 338 16.72 -6.39 6.43
CA PHE A 338 15.46 -7.08 6.72
C PHE A 338 15.19 -7.21 8.23
N PHE A 339 15.93 -6.48 9.08
CA PHE A 339 15.77 -6.53 10.54
C PHE A 339 14.31 -6.35 10.92
N MET A 340 13.77 -7.27 11.72
CA MET A 340 12.44 -7.16 12.34
C MET A 340 12.59 -7.52 13.82
N SER A 341 12.19 -6.60 14.69
CA SER A 341 12.30 -6.83 16.12
C SER A 341 11.26 -7.83 16.61
N THR A 342 11.46 -8.38 17.81
CA THR A 342 10.47 -9.28 18.42
C THR A 342 9.19 -8.55 18.82
N ASN A 343 9.24 -7.23 19.05
CA ASN A 343 8.07 -6.39 19.32
C ASN A 343 7.23 -6.15 18.05
N GLU A 344 7.88 -6.05 16.90
CA GLU A 344 7.23 -5.90 15.60
C GLU A 344 6.61 -7.23 15.13
N VAL A 345 7.40 -8.30 15.24
CA VAL A 345 7.06 -9.66 14.79
C VAL A 345 7.55 -10.67 15.83
N PRO A 346 6.70 -11.18 16.74
CA PRO A 346 7.14 -12.04 17.84
C PRO A 346 7.60 -13.44 17.39
N TRP A 347 7.00 -14.00 16.33
CA TRP A 347 7.33 -15.32 15.81
C TRP A 347 8.60 -15.34 14.96
N SER A 348 9.31 -16.46 14.97
CA SER A 348 10.55 -16.62 14.19
C SER A 348 10.32 -17.01 12.74
N ARG A 349 9.22 -17.72 12.42
CA ARG A 349 8.87 -18.13 11.05
C ARG A 349 7.79 -17.20 10.51
N MET A 350 8.06 -16.59 9.36
CA MET A 350 7.13 -15.63 8.74
C MET A 350 5.87 -16.33 8.22
N ALA A 351 4.74 -15.62 8.27
CA ALA A 351 3.54 -16.02 7.53
C ALA A 351 3.89 -16.11 6.03
N PRO A 352 3.26 -16.99 5.23
CA PRO A 352 3.50 -17.02 3.80
C PRO A 352 3.24 -15.67 3.15
N TYR A 353 4.12 -15.24 2.23
CA TYR A 353 3.98 -13.97 1.51
C TYR A 353 4.58 -14.04 0.10
N PRO A 354 4.09 -13.23 -0.86
CA PRO A 354 4.73 -13.09 -2.16
C PRO A 354 5.98 -12.21 -2.05
N ARG A 355 7.12 -12.68 -2.58
CA ARG A 355 8.39 -11.91 -2.59
C ARG A 355 8.29 -10.63 -3.44
N GLY A 356 9.13 -9.65 -3.09
CA GLY A 356 9.01 -8.25 -3.52
C GLY A 356 9.16 -7.94 -5.00
N MET A 357 9.84 -8.80 -5.76
CA MET A 357 10.13 -8.52 -7.17
C MET A 357 8.87 -8.34 -8.01
N SER A 358 7.81 -9.11 -7.74
CA SER A 358 6.51 -8.89 -8.35
C SER A 358 5.37 -9.59 -7.61
N GLN A 359 4.20 -8.94 -7.61
CA GLN A 359 2.95 -9.47 -7.09
C GLN A 359 1.84 -9.25 -8.13
N LEU A 360 1.03 -10.27 -8.37
CA LEU A 360 -0.14 -10.21 -9.24
C LEU A 360 -1.38 -10.31 -8.33
N ILE A 361 -2.12 -9.21 -8.22
CA ILE A 361 -3.26 -9.02 -7.32
C ILE A 361 -4.53 -9.19 -8.13
N GLY A 362 -5.30 -10.24 -7.85
CA GLY A 362 -6.57 -10.46 -8.52
C GLY A 362 -7.53 -9.28 -8.41
N ALA A 363 -8.27 -9.01 -9.49
CA ALA A 363 -9.13 -7.84 -9.57
C ALA A 363 -10.29 -7.86 -8.54
N ASP A 364 -10.73 -9.03 -8.09
CA ASP A 364 -11.84 -9.17 -7.13
C ASP A 364 -11.39 -9.02 -5.67
N ILE A 365 -10.08 -9.07 -5.39
CA ILE A 365 -9.52 -8.95 -4.02
C ILE A 365 -8.88 -7.59 -3.72
N VAL A 366 -8.65 -6.74 -4.73
CA VAL A 366 -7.89 -5.49 -4.52
C VAL A 366 -8.59 -4.52 -3.57
N ASP A 367 -9.92 -4.43 -3.63
CA ASP A 367 -10.70 -3.56 -2.74
C ASP A 367 -10.61 -4.04 -1.28
N ASP A 368 -10.72 -5.35 -1.08
CA ASP A 368 -10.65 -5.98 0.22
C ASP A 368 -9.26 -5.79 0.83
N MET A 369 -8.20 -5.96 0.03
CA MET A 369 -6.82 -5.68 0.44
C MET A 369 -6.59 -4.20 0.77
N ALA A 370 -7.16 -3.27 -0.01
CA ALA A 370 -7.06 -1.84 0.26
C ALA A 370 -7.73 -1.44 1.59
N ILE A 371 -8.88 -2.03 1.90
CA ILE A 371 -9.58 -1.82 3.17
C ILE A 371 -8.81 -2.45 4.33
N ALA A 372 -8.43 -3.73 4.22
CA ALA A 372 -7.71 -4.45 5.27
C ALA A 372 -6.33 -3.85 5.58
N SER A 373 -5.74 -3.11 4.64
CA SER A 373 -4.51 -2.35 4.85
C SER A 373 -4.65 -1.33 5.99
N ALA A 374 -5.86 -0.79 6.22
CA ALA A 374 -6.15 0.15 7.30
C ALA A 374 -6.29 -0.54 8.68
N TYR A 375 -6.53 -1.85 8.70
CA TYR A 375 -6.72 -2.67 9.89
C TYR A 375 -5.54 -3.61 10.16
N THR A 376 -4.38 -3.33 9.56
CA THR A 376 -3.19 -4.15 9.69
C THR A 376 -2.02 -3.24 9.99
N ARG A 377 -1.33 -3.51 11.10
CA ARG A 377 -0.16 -2.73 11.49
C ARG A 377 0.89 -2.77 10.38
N TYR A 378 1.41 -1.60 10.01
CA TYR A 378 2.27 -1.51 8.84
C TYR A 378 3.47 -0.59 9.02
N ASP A 379 3.52 0.12 10.14
CA ASP A 379 4.71 0.84 10.57
C ASP A 379 5.88 -0.16 10.71
N PHE A 380 6.95 0.12 9.97
CA PHE A 380 8.23 -0.59 9.98
C PHE A 380 8.22 -2.04 9.47
N LEU A 381 7.10 -2.67 9.13
CA LEU A 381 7.11 -4.02 8.57
C LEU A 381 7.69 -4.01 7.14
N ASN A 382 8.42 -5.07 6.74
CA ASN A 382 8.75 -5.25 5.32
C ASN A 382 7.45 -5.41 4.53
N GLU A 383 7.33 -4.74 3.40
CA GLU A 383 6.10 -4.58 2.62
C GLU A 383 5.56 -5.91 2.09
N ASP A 384 6.45 -6.82 1.69
CA ASP A 384 6.08 -8.14 1.19
C ASP A 384 5.43 -8.97 2.30
N VAL A 385 6.03 -8.94 3.49
CA VAL A 385 5.52 -9.61 4.69
C VAL A 385 4.17 -9.01 5.08
N PHE A 386 4.05 -7.69 4.99
CA PHE A 386 2.79 -6.99 5.23
C PHE A 386 1.68 -7.51 4.30
N LEU A 387 1.93 -7.66 3.00
CA LEU A 387 0.96 -8.23 2.06
C LEU A 387 0.55 -9.66 2.45
N GLY A 388 1.49 -10.49 2.91
CA GLY A 388 1.17 -11.83 3.42
C GLY A 388 0.26 -11.82 4.65
N LEU A 389 0.47 -10.88 5.58
CA LEU A 389 -0.39 -10.72 6.76
C LEU A 389 -1.78 -10.17 6.40
N VAL A 390 -1.86 -9.21 5.47
CA VAL A 390 -3.14 -8.72 4.93
C VAL A 390 -3.92 -9.86 4.28
N ALA A 391 -3.27 -10.66 3.42
CA ALA A 391 -3.88 -11.83 2.80
C ALA A 391 -4.34 -12.87 3.85
N ARG A 392 -3.55 -13.10 4.90
CA ARG A 392 -3.91 -14.00 6.02
C ARG A 392 -5.18 -13.52 6.74
N LYS A 393 -5.30 -12.24 7.04
CA LYS A 393 -6.49 -11.66 7.70
C LYS A 393 -7.75 -11.77 6.84
N LEU A 394 -7.60 -11.68 5.52
CA LEU A 394 -8.70 -11.79 4.56
C LEU A 394 -9.02 -13.23 4.14
N GLY A 395 -8.20 -14.21 4.54
CA GLY A 395 -8.33 -15.59 4.03
C GLY A 395 -8.02 -15.73 2.53
N ILE A 396 -7.30 -14.77 1.94
CA ILE A 396 -6.91 -14.80 0.52
C ILE A 396 -5.90 -15.91 0.29
N THR A 397 -6.12 -16.69 -0.77
CA THR A 397 -5.20 -17.76 -1.16
C THR A 397 -4.00 -17.19 -1.91
N LEU A 398 -2.80 -17.62 -1.50
CA LEU A 398 -1.55 -17.31 -2.18
C LEU A 398 -1.21 -18.42 -3.20
N LYS A 399 -0.81 -18.03 -4.41
CA LYS A 399 -0.40 -18.97 -5.47
C LYS A 399 1.01 -18.68 -5.93
N SER A 400 1.87 -19.71 -5.90
CA SER A 400 3.25 -19.57 -6.33
C SER A 400 3.37 -19.70 -7.84
N LEU A 401 4.09 -18.76 -8.47
CA LEU A 401 4.48 -18.81 -9.86
C LEU A 401 5.99 -19.06 -9.95
N ASP A 402 6.37 -20.18 -10.57
CA ASP A 402 7.77 -20.57 -10.66
C ASP A 402 8.56 -19.77 -11.69
N THR A 403 7.87 -19.11 -12.64
CA THR A 403 8.44 -18.25 -13.69
C THR A 403 8.76 -16.83 -13.24
N LEU A 404 8.60 -16.51 -11.95
CA LEU A 404 9.06 -15.27 -11.34
C LEU A 404 10.44 -15.50 -10.74
N TYR A 405 11.48 -14.99 -11.42
CA TYR A 405 12.87 -15.19 -11.01
C TYR A 405 13.37 -13.98 -10.21
N GLU A 406 13.70 -14.21 -8.95
CA GLU A 406 14.33 -13.21 -8.07
C GLU A 406 15.86 -13.23 -8.28
N HIS A 407 16.51 -12.07 -8.39
CA HIS A 407 17.97 -11.88 -8.26
C HIS A 407 18.86 -13.08 -8.69
N SER A 408 19.23 -13.94 -7.73
CA SER A 408 20.13 -15.09 -7.94
C SER A 408 19.50 -16.31 -8.59
N ASP A 409 18.17 -16.40 -8.62
CA ASP A 409 17.44 -17.45 -9.35
C ASP A 409 17.67 -17.31 -10.85
N TYR A 410 17.80 -16.08 -11.36
CA TYR A 410 18.13 -15.83 -12.77
C TYR A 410 19.40 -16.57 -13.21
N LEU A 411 20.48 -16.52 -12.43
CA LEU A 411 21.74 -17.19 -12.79
C LEU A 411 21.59 -18.72 -12.86
N ARG A 412 20.66 -19.28 -12.10
CA ARG A 412 20.39 -20.72 -12.04
C ARG A 412 19.51 -21.21 -13.20
N HIS A 413 18.72 -20.32 -13.79
CA HIS A 413 17.75 -20.64 -14.85
C HIS A 413 18.12 -20.07 -16.24
N LEU A 414 19.37 -19.62 -16.42
CA LEU A 414 19.90 -19.12 -17.70
C LEU A 414 19.80 -20.12 -18.86
N HIS A 415 19.75 -21.43 -18.55
CA HIS A 415 19.73 -22.52 -19.53
C HIS A 415 18.36 -23.21 -19.65
N ASP A 416 17.35 -22.74 -18.92
CA ASP A 416 16.02 -23.33 -18.97
C ASP A 416 15.31 -22.96 -20.28
N THR A 417 14.53 -23.91 -20.83
CA THR A 417 13.74 -23.70 -22.04
C THR A 417 12.50 -22.83 -21.81
N LYS A 418 12.12 -22.58 -20.54
CA LYS A 418 10.99 -21.74 -20.18
C LYS A 418 11.47 -20.31 -19.97
N HIS A 419 10.91 -19.39 -20.74
CA HIS A 419 11.14 -17.96 -20.56
C HIS A 419 10.50 -17.46 -19.25
N PRO A 420 11.19 -16.63 -18.46
CA PRO A 420 10.62 -16.05 -17.26
C PRO A 420 9.48 -15.10 -17.59
N LEU A 421 8.49 -15.08 -16.72
CA LEU A 421 7.42 -14.08 -16.72
C LEU A 421 7.96 -12.78 -16.14
N VAL A 422 8.73 -12.85 -15.05
CA VAL A 422 9.50 -11.73 -14.49
C VAL A 422 10.93 -12.16 -14.22
N ALA A 423 11.88 -11.31 -14.60
CA ALA A 423 13.30 -11.46 -14.25
C ALA A 423 13.98 -10.09 -14.17
N LEU A 424 15.22 -10.07 -13.68
CA LEU A 424 16.03 -8.86 -13.66
C LEU A 424 16.24 -8.29 -15.07
N LYS A 425 16.31 -6.96 -15.17
CA LYS A 425 16.54 -6.22 -16.43
C LYS A 425 17.60 -6.84 -17.36
N PRO A 426 18.79 -7.29 -16.90
CA PRO A 426 19.82 -7.83 -17.80
C PRO A 426 19.42 -9.10 -18.55
N TYR A 427 18.39 -9.83 -18.12
CA TYR A 427 17.83 -10.97 -18.87
C TYR A 427 17.28 -10.50 -20.22
N PHE A 428 16.49 -9.42 -20.19
CA PHE A 428 15.78 -8.87 -21.34
C PHE A 428 16.66 -7.98 -22.23
N SER A 429 17.88 -7.66 -21.79
CA SER A 429 18.85 -6.91 -22.60
C SER A 429 19.67 -7.83 -23.53
N LYS A 430 19.58 -9.15 -23.36
CA LYS A 430 20.34 -10.16 -24.12
C LYS A 430 19.47 -10.98 -25.09
N SER A 431 18.15 -10.81 -25.03
CA SER A 431 17.14 -11.56 -25.79
C SER A 431 16.70 -10.85 -27.05
#